data_AF-A0A9D6FC09-F1
#
_entry.id   AF-A0A9D6FC09-F1
#
_cell.length_a   1.000
_cell.length_b   1.000
_cell.length_c   1.000
_cell.angle_alpha   90.00
_cell.angle_beta   90.00
_cell.angle_gamma   90.00
#
_symmetry.space_group_name_H-M   'P 1'
#
loop_
_entity.id
_entity.type
_entity.pdbx_description
1 polymer ?
#
loop_
_entity_poly.entity_id
_entity_poly.type
_entity_poly.pdbx_seq_one_letter_code
_entity_poly.pdbx_strand_id
1 'polypeptide(L)'
;PPRKGGLQWELVGGESVIGGGSAPGYSIPTRLIALRHGSHSAAVLEKKLLAHRPPVIARVEADAVLVDLRTVLPHQEAVLAHPLHALD
;
A
#
# COMPACT_ATOMS: atom_id res chain seq x y z
N PRO A 1 16.48 12.16 16.40
CA PRO A 1 16.49 10.67 16.33
C PRO A 1 15.23 10.18 15.62
N PRO A 2 15.30 9.16 14.74
CA PRO A 2 14.11 8.57 14.14
C PRO A 2 13.18 8.06 15.25
N ARG A 3 11.89 8.39 15.19
CA ARG A 3 10.91 7.98 16.21
C ARG A 3 10.89 6.45 16.26
N LYS A 4 11.22 5.86 17.41
CA LYS A 4 11.00 4.43 17.65
C LYS A 4 9.51 4.15 17.46
N GLY A 5 9.15 3.43 16.41
CA GLY A 5 7.79 2.93 16.17
C GLY A 5 6.94 3.70 15.18
N GLY A 6 7.48 4.57 14.32
CA GLY A 6 6.70 5.25 13.28
C GLY A 6 6.52 4.44 12.00
N LEU A 7 5.60 4.89 11.14
CA LEU A 7 5.44 4.42 9.79
C LEU A 7 6.69 4.76 8.96
N GLN A 8 7.23 3.77 8.26
CA GLN A 8 8.28 3.91 7.27
C GLN A 8 7.68 3.67 5.89
N TRP A 9 8.07 4.48 4.92
CA TRP A 9 7.60 4.32 3.56
C TRP A 9 8.69 4.63 2.54
N GLU A 10 8.58 3.97 1.39
CA GLU A 10 9.47 4.18 0.25
C GLU A 10 8.72 3.94 -1.07
N LEU A 11 9.18 4.61 -2.13
CA LEU A 11 8.71 4.34 -3.48
C LEU A 11 9.59 3.27 -4.13
N VAL A 12 9.01 2.12 -4.45
CA VAL A 12 9.72 1.01 -5.10
C VAL A 12 9.19 0.76 -6.51
N GLY A 13 10.00 0.10 -7.33
CA GLY A 13 9.53 -0.52 -8.56
C GLY A 13 8.79 -1.82 -8.24
N GLY A 14 7.86 -2.22 -9.08
CA GLY A 14 7.18 -3.49 -8.95
C GLY A 14 6.42 -3.87 -10.20
N GLU A 15 5.76 -5.00 -10.13
CA GLU A 15 4.94 -5.53 -11.20
C GLU A 15 3.48 -5.58 -10.76
N SER A 16 2.57 -5.31 -11.68
CA SER A 16 1.14 -5.41 -11.45
C SER A 16 0.46 -6.21 -12.55
N VAL A 17 -0.34 -7.18 -12.13
CA VAL A 17 -1.00 -8.17 -12.98
C VAL A 17 -2.22 -7.56 -13.66
N ILE A 18 -2.38 -7.82 -14.96
CA ILE A 18 -3.58 -7.45 -15.71
C ILE A 18 -4.66 -8.52 -15.51
N GLY A 19 -5.81 -8.13 -14.95
CA GLY A 19 -7.00 -8.97 -14.83
C GLY A 19 -7.00 -9.89 -13.61
N GLY A 20 -8.13 -9.94 -12.89
CA GLY A 20 -8.29 -10.65 -11.61
C GLY A 20 -8.51 -12.17 -11.70
N GLY A 21 -8.17 -12.83 -12.81
CA GLY A 21 -8.33 -14.30 -12.91
C GLY A 21 -8.47 -14.91 -14.30
N SER A 22 -8.47 -14.13 -15.39
CA SER A 22 -8.80 -14.64 -16.74
C SER A 22 -7.68 -14.53 -17.78
N ALA A 23 -6.60 -13.80 -17.47
CA ALA A 23 -5.47 -13.59 -18.37
C ALA A 23 -4.14 -13.84 -17.62
N PRO A 24 -3.79 -15.11 -17.33
CA PRO A 24 -2.50 -15.41 -16.73
C PRO A 24 -1.38 -15.05 -17.73
N GLY A 25 -0.43 -14.22 -17.30
CA GLY A 25 0.85 -14.05 -18.02
C GLY A 25 1.28 -12.62 -18.34
N TYR A 26 0.46 -11.60 -18.07
CA TYR A 26 0.86 -10.21 -18.33
C TYR A 26 0.99 -9.40 -17.05
N SER A 27 2.23 -9.13 -16.66
CA SER A 27 2.54 -8.07 -15.71
C SER A 27 2.99 -6.82 -16.46
N ILE A 28 2.66 -5.66 -15.90
CA ILE A 28 3.15 -4.38 -16.39
C ILE A 28 3.93 -3.73 -15.25
N PRO A 29 5.12 -3.17 -15.53
CA PRO A 29 5.88 -2.38 -14.55
C PRO A 29 5.01 -1.28 -13.91
N THR A 30 5.19 -1.08 -12.62
CA THR A 30 4.48 -0.06 -11.85
C THR A 30 5.36 0.58 -10.78
N ARG A 31 4.83 1.62 -10.13
CA ARG A 31 5.39 2.23 -8.94
C ARG A 31 4.50 1.90 -7.75
N LEU A 32 5.11 1.42 -6.68
CA LEU A 32 4.43 1.06 -5.45
C LEU A 32 4.90 1.99 -4.33
N ILE A 33 3.99 2.36 -3.43
CA ILE A 33 4.37 2.83 -2.09
C ILE A 33 4.46 1.59 -1.21
N ALA A 34 5.65 1.29 -0.70
CA ALA A 34 5.86 0.25 0.29
C ALA A 34 5.80 0.85 1.68
N LEU A 35 4.99 0.26 2.57
CA LEU A 35 4.76 0.71 3.93
C LEU A 35 5.20 -0.38 4.92
N ARG A 36 5.98 0.02 5.93
CA ARG A 36 6.41 -0.81 7.06
C ARG A 36 6.24 -0.04 8.34
N HIS A 37 6.06 -0.74 9.46
CA HIS A 37 5.89 -0.08 10.75
C HIS A 37 6.73 -0.78 11.82
N GLY A 38 7.41 -0.02 12.67
CA GLY A 38 8.34 -0.58 13.66
C GLY A 38 7.69 -1.46 14.74
N SER A 39 6.38 -1.35 14.91
CA SER A 39 5.59 -2.07 15.93
C SER A 39 4.36 -2.82 15.40
N HIS A 40 4.09 -2.80 14.09
CA HIS A 40 2.92 -3.46 13.50
C HIS A 40 3.36 -4.26 12.27
N SER A 41 2.90 -5.50 12.14
CA SER A 41 3.11 -6.30 10.94
C SER A 41 2.32 -5.75 9.75
N ALA A 42 2.73 -6.11 8.53
CA ALA A 42 2.01 -5.67 7.34
C ALA A 42 0.54 -6.11 7.32
N ALA A 43 0.22 -7.30 7.83
CA ALA A 43 -1.15 -7.78 7.95
C ALA A 43 -2.01 -6.91 8.90
N VAL A 44 -1.41 -6.35 9.96
CA VAL A 44 -2.13 -5.43 10.86
C VAL A 44 -2.35 -4.08 10.17
N LEU A 45 -1.34 -3.56 9.46
CA LEU A 45 -1.48 -2.33 8.68
C LEU A 45 -2.55 -2.46 7.59
N GLU A 46 -2.54 -3.57 6.84
CA GLU A 46 -3.53 -3.86 5.80
C GLU A 46 -4.96 -3.91 6.37
N LYS A 47 -5.18 -4.58 7.51
CA LYS A 47 -6.47 -4.57 8.20
C LYS A 47 -6.91 -3.16 8.61
N LYS A 48 -6.00 -2.32 9.11
CA LYS A 48 -6.31 -0.92 9.48
C LYS A 48 -6.73 -0.10 8.25
N LEU A 49 -6.03 -0.28 7.13
CA LEU A 49 -6.36 0.37 5.85
C LEU A 49 -7.71 -0.08 5.29
N LEU A 50 -7.99 -1.38 5.33
CA LEU A 50 -9.27 -1.95 4.90
C LEU A 50 -10.44 -1.47 5.78
N ALA A 51 -10.20 -1.25 7.08
CA ALA A 51 -11.20 -0.75 8.01
C ALA A 51 -11.43 0.77 7.90
N HIS A 52 -10.60 1.51 7.16
CA HIS A 52 -10.73 2.94 6.99
C HIS A 52 -11.98 3.34 6.19
N ARG A 53 -12.30 4.64 6.16
CA ARG A 53 -13.40 5.22 5.38
C ARG A 53 -12.89 6.42 4.57
N PRO A 54 -12.74 6.29 3.23
CA PRO A 54 -12.99 5.08 2.43
C PRO A 54 -11.97 3.97 2.68
N PRO A 55 -12.33 2.69 2.43
CA PRO A 55 -11.39 1.58 2.61
C PRO A 55 -10.27 1.66 1.57
N VAL A 56 -9.05 1.38 2.00
CA VAL A 56 -7.88 1.26 1.11
C VAL A 56 -7.54 -0.21 0.96
N ILE A 57 -7.71 -0.74 -0.25
CA ILE A 57 -7.34 -2.11 -0.59
C ILE A 57 -5.88 -2.08 -1.07
N ALA A 58 -5.03 -2.79 -0.35
CA ALA A 58 -3.60 -2.86 -0.63
C ALA A 58 -3.14 -4.32 -0.70
N ARG A 59 -1.96 -4.53 -1.29
CA ARG A 59 -1.30 -5.84 -1.40
C ARG A 59 -0.36 -6.02 -0.21
N VAL A 60 -0.22 -7.25 0.31
CA VAL A 60 0.80 -7.58 1.30
C VAL A 60 1.84 -8.49 0.66
N GLU A 61 3.11 -8.13 0.77
CA GLU A 61 4.23 -8.94 0.27
C GLU A 61 5.51 -8.65 1.07
N ALA A 62 6.29 -9.69 1.36
CA ALA A 62 7.56 -9.57 2.09
C ALA A 62 7.46 -8.71 3.37
N ASP A 63 6.37 -8.88 4.12
CA ASP A 63 6.01 -8.10 5.31
C ASP A 63 5.97 -6.58 5.11
N ALA A 64 5.57 -6.13 3.92
CA ALA A 64 5.21 -4.75 3.63
C ALA A 64 3.78 -4.67 3.07
N VAL A 65 3.11 -3.56 3.34
CA VAL A 65 1.89 -3.18 2.60
C VAL A 65 2.31 -2.41 1.36
N LEU A 66 1.79 -2.79 0.20
CA LEU A 66 2.10 -2.21 -1.10
C LEU A 66 0.84 -1.56 -1.67
N VAL A 67 0.91 -0.26 -1.90
CA VAL A 67 -0.12 0.50 -2.63
C VAL A 67 0.37 0.73 -4.05
N ASP A 68 -0.35 0.17 -5.03
CA ASP A 68 -0.03 0.36 -6.44
C ASP A 68 -0.58 1.69 -6.95
N LEU A 69 0.31 2.62 -7.29
CA LEU A 69 -0.09 3.95 -7.76
C LEU A 69 -0.84 3.92 -9.08
N ARG A 70 -0.73 2.83 -9.85
CA ARG A 70 -1.51 2.66 -11.09
C ARG A 70 -3.02 2.53 -10.83
N THR A 71 -3.43 2.10 -9.63
CA THR A 71 -4.85 1.98 -9.25
C THR A 71 -5.36 3.18 -8.45
N VAL A 72 -4.49 4.17 -8.18
CA VAL A 72 -4.84 5.41 -7.48
C VAL A 72 -5.11 6.50 -8.51
N LEU A 73 -6.36 6.95 -8.60
CA LEU A 73 -6.73 8.07 -9.48
C LEU A 73 -6.22 9.40 -8.89
N PRO A 74 -5.94 10.43 -9.71
CA PRO A 74 -5.39 11.70 -9.22
C PRO A 74 -6.22 12.36 -8.11
N HIS A 75 -7.56 12.29 -8.19
CA HIS A 75 -8.45 12.84 -7.15
C HIS A 75 -8.49 12.01 -5.85
N GLN A 76 -7.97 10.78 -5.89
CA GLN A 76 -7.87 9.89 -4.72
C GLN A 76 -6.56 10.09 -3.95
N GLU A 77 -5.57 10.80 -4.51
CA GLU A 77 -4.28 11.05 -3.84
C GLU A 77 -4.48 11.75 -2.48
N ALA A 78 -5.31 12.80 -2.44
CA ALA A 78 -5.62 13.51 -1.21
C ALA A 78 -6.38 12.64 -0.19
N VAL A 79 -7.22 11.74 -0.69
CA VAL A 79 -8.00 10.80 0.14
C VAL A 79 -7.10 9.71 0.72
N LEU A 80 -6.08 9.26 -0.03
CA LEU A 80 -5.11 8.26 0.40
C LEU A 80 -4.19 8.78 1.51
N ALA A 81 -3.89 10.07 1.56
CA ALA A 81 -3.02 10.65 2.59
C ALA A 81 -3.58 10.48 4.01
N HIS A 82 -4.91 10.55 4.18
CA HIS A 82 -5.56 10.47 5.49
C HIS A 82 -5.38 9.10 6.20
N PRO A 83 -5.68 7.94 5.57
CA PRO A 83 -5.40 6.64 6.16
C PRO A 83 -3.92 6.41 6.42
N LEU A 84 -3.02 6.90 5.55
CA LEU A 84 -1.57 6.74 5.76
C LEU A 84 -1.09 7.50 6.99
N HIS A 85 -1.60 8.71 7.23
CA HIS A 85 -1.28 9.46 8.45
C HIS A 85 -1.79 8.77 9.72
N ALA A 86 -2.93 8.07 9.64
CA ALA A 86 -3.49 7.31 10.77
C ALA A 86 -2.73 6.03 11.12
N LEU A 87 -1.73 5.64 10.30
CA LEU A 87 -0.87 4.49 10.57
C LEU A 87 0.43 4.85 11.31
N ASP A 88 0.78 6.13 11.40
CA ASP A 88 1.96 6.65 12.12
C ASP A 88 1.68 6.84 13.62
#